data_AF-A0A938Z9R0-F1
#
_entry.id   AF-A0A938Z9R0-F1
#
_cell.length_a   1.000
_cell.length_b   1.000
_cell.length_c   1.000
_cell.angle_alpha   90.00
_cell.angle_beta   90.00
_cell.angle_gamma   90.00
#
_symmetry.space_group_name_H-M   'P 1'
#
loop_
_entity.id
_entity.type
_entity.pdbx_description
1 polymer ?
#
loop_
_entity_poly.entity_id
_entity_poly.type
_entity_poly.pdbx_seq_one_letter_code
_entity_poly.pdbx_strand_id
1 'polypeptide(L)' 'MKTLEQEWLEYASKVLPKGCSPIQRQETRRAYYAGIWTLLQMVKELGDEEVSEEQGAQELDKLENECASFISQVGKKY' A
#
# COMPACT_ATOMS: atom_id res chain seq x y z
N MET A 1 11.33 -6.13 -11.29
CA MET A 1 10.18 -6.03 -10.37
C MET A 1 10.34 -7.07 -9.29
N LYS A 2 10.28 -6.68 -8.02
CA LYS A 2 10.27 -7.65 -6.91
C LYS A 2 8.91 -8.31 -6.81
N THR A 3 8.85 -9.51 -6.23
CA THR A 3 7.56 -10.13 -5.88
C THR A 3 6.95 -9.42 -4.67
N LEU A 4 5.63 -9.57 -4.46
CA LEU A 4 4.97 -9.03 -3.27
C LEU A 4 5.56 -9.57 -1.97
N GLU A 5 6.08 -10.81 -2.00
CA GLU A 5 6.76 -11.41 -0.85
C GLU A 5 8.10 -10.70 -0.56
N GLN A 6 8.88 -10.38 -1.59
CA GLN A 6 10.14 -9.65 -1.43
C GLN A 6 9.91 -8.24 -0.87
N GLU A 7 8.90 -7.53 -1.38
CA GLU A 7 8.50 -6.22 -0.85
C GLU A 7 7.96 -6.33 0.58
N TRP A 8 7.19 -7.38 0.90
CA TRP A 8 6.75 -7.66 2.27
C TRP A 8 7.93 -7.82 3.22
N LEU A 9 8.97 -8.57 2.84
CA LEU A 9 10.15 -8.78 3.69
C LEU A 9 10.86 -7.46 4.01
N GLU A 10 10.97 -6.56 3.03
CA GLU A 10 11.55 -5.23 3.21
C GLU A 10 10.67 -4.34 4.08
N TYR A 11 9.36 -4.26 3.80
CA TYR A 11 8.40 -3.55 4.64
C TYR A 11 8.45 -4.03 6.10
N ALA A 12 8.42 -5.35 6.30
CA ALA A 12 8.44 -5.96 7.62
C ALA A 12 9.71 -5.61 8.40
N SER A 13 10.86 -5.48 7.71
CA SER A 13 12.12 -5.09 8.34
C SER A 13 12.13 -3.66 8.89
N LYS A 14 11.30 -2.78 8.32
CA LYS A 14 11.19 -1.36 8.69
C LYS A 14 10.07 -1.07 9.68
N VAL A 15 8.97 -1.83 9.58
CA VAL A 15 7.73 -1.57 10.32
C VAL A 15 7.59 -2.44 11.56
N LEU A 16 7.96 -3.72 11.51
CA LEU A 16 7.79 -4.59 12.65
C LEU A 16 8.86 -4.31 13.72
N PRO A 17 8.48 -4.04 14.97
CA PRO A 17 9.45 -3.84 16.04
C PRO A 17 10.21 -5.15 16.34
N LYS A 18 11.43 -5.01 16.84
CA LYS A 18 12.21 -6.16 17.32
C LYS A 18 11.43 -6.89 18.42
N GLY A 19 11.31 -8.21 18.27
CA GLY A 19 10.58 -9.04 19.23
C GLY A 19 9.06 -9.00 19.11
N CYS A 20 8.50 -8.46 18.02
CA CYS A 20 7.06 -8.55 17.76
C CYS A 20 6.56 -9.99 17.89
N SER A 21 5.38 -10.19 18.47
CA SER A 21 4.83 -11.53 18.64
C SER A 21 4.55 -12.19 17.27
N PRO A 22 4.52 -13.52 17.18
CA PRO A 22 4.15 -14.21 15.94
C PRO A 22 2.79 -13.77 15.40
N ILE A 23 1.83 -13.49 16.29
CA ILE A 23 0.49 -13.01 15.93
C ILE A 23 0.57 -11.60 15.33
N GLN A 24 1.30 -10.66 15.94
CA GLN A 24 1.48 -9.32 15.38
C GLN A 24 2.08 -9.38 13.96
N ARG A 25 3.12 -10.20 13.77
CA ARG A 25 3.71 -10.41 12.44
C ARG A 25 2.69 -10.96 11.43
N GLN A 26 1.90 -11.95 11.84
CA GLN A 26 0.90 -12.58 10.96
C GLN A 26 -0.21 -11.60 10.57
N GLU A 27 -0.76 -10.87 11.53
CA GLU A 27 -1.84 -9.91 11.27
C GLU A 27 -1.35 -8.71 10.46
N THR A 28 -0.13 -8.20 10.72
CA THR A 28 0.46 -7.18 9.87
C THR A 28 0.68 -7.68 8.43
N ARG A 29 1.09 -8.94 8.24
CA ARG A 29 1.22 -9.53 6.90
C ARG A 29 -0.13 -9.64 6.19
N ARG A 30 -1.18 -10.07 6.90
CA ARG A 30 -2.54 -10.13 6.37
C ARG A 30 -3.02 -8.75 5.94
N ALA A 31 -2.83 -7.74 6.79
CA ALA A 31 -3.19 -6.36 6.48
C ALA A 31 -2.41 -5.81 5.27
N TYR A 32 -1.11 -6.09 5.17
CA TYR A 32 -0.27 -5.69 4.04
C TYR A 32 -0.79 -6.27 2.72
N TYR A 33 -1.04 -7.57 2.66
CA TYR A 33 -1.57 -8.22 1.44
C TYR A 33 -2.99 -7.79 1.11
N ALA A 34 -3.84 -7.57 2.12
CA ALA A 34 -5.19 -7.03 1.91
C ALA A 34 -5.13 -5.62 1.30
N GLY A 35 -4.27 -4.74 1.82
CA GLY A 35 -4.08 -3.39 1.29
C GLY A 35 -3.59 -3.39 -0.15
N ILE A 36 -2.61 -4.24 -0.49
CA ILE A 36 -2.13 -4.39 -1.88
C ILE A 36 -3.24 -4.90 -2.78
N TRP A 37 -4.02 -5.89 -2.34
CA TRP A 37 -5.10 -6.42 -3.14
C TRP A 37 -6.17 -5.36 -3.43
N THR A 38 -6.53 -4.55 -2.44
CA THR A 38 -7.44 -3.42 -2.60
C THR A 38 -6.89 -2.40 -3.59
N LEU A 39 -5.63 -1.97 -3.44
CA LEU A 39 -4.99 -1.05 -4.38
C LEU A 39 -4.96 -1.62 -5.80
N LEU A 40 -4.69 -2.92 -5.96
CA LEU A 40 -4.70 -3.57 -7.27
C LEU A 40 -6.08 -3.57 -7.92
N GLN A 41 -7.17 -3.70 -7.16
CA GLN A 41 -8.52 -3.56 -7.72
C GLN A 41 -8.77 -2.12 -8.19
N MET A 42 -8.39 -1.13 -7.38
CA MET A 42 -8.55 0.29 -7.74
C MET A 42 -7.77 0.62 -9.01
N VAL A 43 -6.52 0.16 -9.15
CA VAL A 43 -5.72 0.37 -10.36
C VAL A 43 -6.33 -0.31 -11.59
N LYS A 44 -6.99 -1.47 -11.42
CA LYS A 44 -7.70 -2.11 -12.53
C LYS A 44 -8.93 -1.31 -12.98
N GLU A 45 -9.64 -0.68 -12.05
CA GLU A 45 -10.79 0.19 -12.36
C GLU A 45 -10.34 1.41 -13.19
N LEU A 46 -9.13 1.93 -12.96
CA LEU A 46 -8.58 3.02 -13.79
C LEU A 46 -8.28 2.62 -15.24
N GLY A 47 -8.18 1.32 -15.52
CA GLY A 47 -7.97 0.78 -16.86
C GLY A 47 -9.27 0.40 -17.59
N ASP A 48 -10.44 0.71 -17.00
CA ASP A 48 -11.73 0.53 -17.65
C ASP A 48 -11.87 1.49 -18.85
N GLU A 49 -12.55 1.05 -19.92
CA GLU A 49 -12.79 1.88 -21.11
C GLU A 49 -13.59 3.15 -20.81
N GLU A 50 -14.33 3.15 -19.70
CA GLU A 50 -15.10 4.31 -19.23
C GLU A 50 -14.23 5.39 -18.54
N VAL A 51 -12.96 5.09 -18.21
CA VAL A 51 -12.04 6.01 -17.54
C VAL A 51 -11.01 6.53 -18.55
N SER A 52 -11.03 7.84 -18.80
CA SER A 52 -9.97 8.46 -19.61
C SER A 52 -8.63 8.48 -18.87
N GLU A 53 -7.52 8.52 -19.62
CA GLU A 53 -6.17 8.59 -19.03
C GLU A 53 -5.98 9.78 -18.08
N GLU A 54 -6.56 10.93 -18.41
CA GLU A 54 -6.53 12.13 -17.57
C GLU A 54 -7.29 11.93 -16.26
N GLN A 55 -8.47 11.31 -16.30
CA GLN A 55 -9.21 10.96 -15.09
C GLN A 55 -8.44 9.94 -14.25
N GLY A 56 -7.83 8.94 -14.88
CA GLY A 56 -7.00 7.95 -14.21
C GLY A 56 -5.81 8.59 -13.48
N ALA A 57 -5.11 9.53 -14.13
CA ALA A 57 -4.03 10.29 -13.52
C ALA A 57 -4.51 11.12 -12.31
N GLN A 58 -5.64 11.82 -12.44
CA GLN A 58 -6.22 12.60 -11.35
C GLN A 58 -6.61 11.74 -10.15
N GLU A 59 -7.12 10.52 -10.36
CA GLU A 59 -7.40 9.59 -9.26
C GLU A 59 -6.13 9.10 -8.56
N LEU A 60 -5.07 8.79 -9.32
CA LEU A 60 -3.77 8.43 -8.73
C LEU A 60 -3.18 9.57 -7.90
N ASP A 61 -3.26 10.80 -8.39
CA ASP A 61 -2.81 11.99 -7.65
C ASP A 61 -3.59 12.18 -6.35
N LYS A 62 -4.90 11.93 -6.34
CA LYS A 62 -5.71 11.96 -5.11
C LYS A 62 -5.24 10.92 -4.10
N LEU A 63 -4.99 9.69 -4.54
CA LEU A 63 -4.52 8.61 -3.67
C LEU A 63 -3.12 8.89 -3.12
N GLU A 64 -2.21 9.46 -3.93
CA GLU A 64 -0.89 9.89 -3.47
C GLU A 64 -1.02 10.99 -2.40
N ASN A 65 -1.86 12.00 -2.64
CA ASN A 65 -2.08 13.09 -1.69
C ASN A 65 -2.70 12.61 -0.37
N GLU A 66 -3.62 11.64 -0.42
CA GLU A 66 -4.18 11.00 0.77
C GLU A 66 -3.10 10.28 1.59
N CYS A 67 -2.27 9.47 0.92
CA CYS A 67 -1.16 8.76 1.55
C CYS A 67 -0.14 9.73 2.17
N ALA A 68 0.25 10.77 1.42
CA ALA A 68 1.19 11.79 1.88
C ALA A 68 0.64 12.55 3.10
N SER A 69 -0.65 12.89 3.07
CA SER A 69 -1.35 13.54 4.18
C SER A 69 -1.35 12.66 5.43
N PHE A 70 -1.70 11.38 5.29
CA PHE A 70 -1.67 10.44 6.42
C PHE A 70 -0.26 10.29 7.00
N ILE A 71 0.75 10.06 6.16
CA ILE A 71 2.15 9.93 6.59
C ILE A 71 2.62 11.15 7.37
N SER A 72 2.24 12.36 6.93
CA SER A 72 2.58 13.61 7.62
C SER A 72 2.00 13.67 9.04
N GLN A 73 0.84 13.06 9.28
CA GLN A 73 0.19 13.02 10.59
C GLN A 73 0.85 12.01 11.53
N VAL A 74 1.34 10.88 11.00
CA VAL A 74 1.92 9.79 11.80
C VAL A 74 3.45 9.81 11.91
N GLY A 75 4.12 10.76 11.24
CA GLY A 75 5.52 11.11 11.50
C GLY A 75 6.59 10.12 11.04
N LYS A 76 6.25 9.08 10.27
CA LYS A 76 7.24 8.12 9.71
C LYS A 76 6.98 7.83 8.23
N LYS A 77 7.90 8.27 7.36
CA LYS A 77 8.17 7.59 6.09
C LYS A 77 9.02 6.35 6.41
N TYR A 78 8.55 5.15 6.07
CA TYR A 78 9.23 3.87 6.34
C TYR A 78 10.15 3.46 5.18
#